data_AF-A0A3P5Y4N5-F1
#
_entry.id   AF-A0A3P5Y4N5-F1
#
_cell.length_a   1.000
_cell.length_b   1.000
_cell.length_c   1.000
_cell.angle_alpha   90.00
_cell.angle_beta   90.00
_cell.angle_gamma   90.00
#
_symmetry.space_group_name_H-M   'P 1'
#
loop_
_entity.id
_entity.type
_entity.pdbx_description
1 polymer ?
#
loop_
_entity_poly.entity_id
_entity_poly.type
_entity_poly.pdbx_seq_one_letter_code
_entity_poly.pdbx_strand_id
1 'polypeptide(L)'
;MTSHMTLMFGYLNSEDDEALTLSMKFGPSEGHSFRAVILKQDEYVTGLSGVHGYGMRDGIKSLTFHTNCGEHEPIGSVNDNSAIGFKIDIDPGIRDRREFGGLFGSYSKNNLSSVGIYVSPIARYDMVAKRENIGP
;
A
#
# COMPACT_ATOMS: atom_id res chain seq x y z
N MET A 1 -5.97 -22.88 7.13
CA MET A 1 -6.50 -21.76 6.32
C MET A 1 -5.36 -20.83 5.95
N THR A 2 -4.95 -20.88 4.69
CA THR A 2 -4.02 -19.93 4.04
C THR A 2 -4.80 -18.67 3.67
N SER A 3 -4.25 -17.49 3.99
CA SER A 3 -4.85 -16.21 3.59
C SER A 3 -4.39 -15.88 2.18
N HIS A 4 -5.33 -15.76 1.25
CA HIS A 4 -5.08 -15.35 -0.13
C HIS A 4 -5.45 -13.87 -0.27
N MET A 5 -4.45 -12.99 -0.23
CA MET A 5 -4.65 -11.56 -0.41
C MET A 5 -4.45 -11.18 -1.87
N THR A 6 -5.39 -10.38 -2.37
CA THR A 6 -5.41 -9.86 -3.74
C THR A 6 -5.77 -8.38 -3.67
N LEU A 7 -5.10 -7.54 -4.46
CA LEU A 7 -5.28 -6.09 -4.49
C LEU A 7 -5.88 -5.64 -5.83
N MET A 8 -6.73 -4.63 -5.77
CA MET A 8 -7.30 -3.91 -6.92
C MET A 8 -7.43 -2.44 -6.54
N PHE A 9 -7.28 -1.55 -7.52
CA PHE A 9 -7.41 -0.11 -7.33
C PHE A 9 -8.54 0.44 -8.19
N GLY A 10 -9.40 1.24 -7.57
CA GLY A 10 -10.31 2.12 -8.31
C GLY A 10 -9.63 3.45 -8.58
N TYR A 11 -9.71 3.93 -9.81
CA TYR A 11 -9.26 5.26 -10.20
C TYR A 11 -10.29 5.91 -11.13
N LEU A 12 -10.36 7.24 -11.12
CA LEU A 12 -11.20 8.00 -12.05
C LEU A 12 -10.43 8.11 -13.37
N ASN A 13 -11.01 7.60 -14.46
CA ASN A 13 -10.38 7.68 -15.77
C ASN A 13 -10.63 9.07 -16.37
N SER A 14 -9.55 9.84 -16.59
CA SER A 14 -9.65 11.16 -17.23
C SER A 14 -10.10 11.10 -18.69
N GLU A 15 -9.99 9.94 -19.34
CA GLU A 15 -10.42 9.74 -20.73
C GLU A 15 -11.92 9.46 -20.85
N ASP A 16 -12.56 8.97 -19.78
CA ASP A 16 -13.97 8.53 -19.77
C ASP A 16 -14.82 9.33 -18.77
N ASP A 17 -14.80 10.67 -18.85
CA ASP A 17 -15.65 11.55 -18.00
C ASP A 17 -15.53 11.26 -16.49
N GLU A 18 -14.31 10.98 -16.03
CA GLU A 18 -14.01 10.60 -14.63
C GLU A 18 -14.73 9.31 -14.17
N ALA A 19 -15.11 8.43 -15.08
CA ALA A 19 -15.72 7.15 -14.72
C ALA A 19 -14.79 6.32 -13.82
N LEU A 20 -15.36 5.77 -12.75
CA LEU A 20 -14.64 4.88 -11.83
C LEU A 20 -14.25 3.60 -12.56
N THR A 21 -12.94 3.43 -12.79
CA THR A 21 -12.33 2.29 -13.45
C THR A 21 -11.56 1.45 -12.44
N LEU A 22 -11.68 0.13 -12.53
CA LEU A 22 -10.90 -0.80 -11.71
C LEU A 22 -9.65 -1.27 -12.46
N SER A 23 -8.52 -1.30 -11.77
CA SER A 23 -7.29 -1.90 -12.27
C SER A 23 -7.47 -3.41 -12.49
N MET A 24 -6.55 -4.00 -13.25
CA MET A 24 -6.38 -5.45 -13.22
C MET A 24 -6.13 -5.92 -11.79
N LYS A 25 -6.62 -7.14 -11.52
CA LYS A 25 -6.44 -7.83 -10.26
C LYS A 25 -4.98 -8.21 -10.04
N PHE A 26 -4.43 -7.84 -8.89
CA PHE A 26 -3.07 -8.16 -8.49
C PHE A 26 -3.06 -9.19 -7.34
N GLY A 27 -2.93 -10.48 -7.68
CA GLY A 27 -2.89 -11.57 -6.71
C GLY A 27 -3.32 -12.93 -7.28
N PRO A 28 -3.22 -14.00 -6.47
CA PRO A 28 -3.33 -15.38 -6.95
C PRO A 28 -4.76 -15.91 -7.15
N SER A 29 -5.78 -15.37 -6.47
CA SER A 29 -7.15 -15.92 -6.56
C SER A 29 -8.27 -14.92 -6.24
N GLU A 30 -9.50 -15.31 -6.61
CA GLU A 30 -10.77 -14.81 -6.07
C GLU A 30 -10.84 -15.20 -4.59
N GLY A 31 -10.40 -14.32 -3.69
CA GLY A 31 -10.53 -14.54 -2.25
C GLY A 31 -11.99 -14.70 -1.82
N HIS A 32 -12.22 -15.29 -0.64
CA HIS A 32 -13.58 -15.53 -0.12
C HIS A 32 -14.28 -14.27 0.41
N SER A 33 -13.57 -13.14 0.50
CA SER A 33 -14.06 -11.88 1.04
C SER A 33 -13.42 -10.71 0.30
N PHE A 34 -14.19 -9.64 0.10
CA PHE A 34 -13.70 -8.38 -0.47
C PHE A 34 -13.91 -7.25 0.54
N ARG A 35 -12.94 -6.33 0.62
CA ARG A 35 -13.04 -5.10 1.41
C ARG A 35 -12.53 -3.96 0.55
N ALA A 36 -13.28 -2.87 0.49
CA ALA A 36 -12.88 -1.64 -0.18
C ALA A 36 -12.48 -0.58 0.83
N VAL A 37 -11.41 0.15 0.52
CA VAL A 37 -11.06 1.41 1.16
C VAL A 37 -11.42 2.52 0.18
N ILE A 38 -12.39 3.36 0.57
CA ILE A 38 -12.86 4.47 -0.24
C ILE A 38 -12.32 5.75 0.39
N LEU A 39 -11.49 6.46 -0.36
CA LEU A 39 -10.91 7.73 0.07
C LEU A 39 -11.90 8.87 -0.17
N LYS A 40 -11.95 9.83 0.76
CA LYS A 40 -12.70 11.08 0.59
C LYS A 40 -12.02 12.00 -0.44
N GLN A 41 -12.71 13.06 -0.88
CA GLN A 41 -12.26 13.96 -1.95
C GLN A 41 -10.84 14.53 -1.78
N ASP A 42 -10.43 14.82 -0.54
CA ASP A 42 -9.09 15.34 -0.20
C ASP A 42 -8.23 14.35 0.59
N GLU A 43 -8.68 13.09 0.67
CA GLU A 43 -7.95 12.03 1.34
C GLU A 43 -7.01 11.34 0.35
N TYR A 44 -5.75 11.17 0.73
CA TYR A 44 -4.71 10.54 -0.07
C TYR A 44 -3.82 9.66 0.78
N VAL A 45 -3.29 8.61 0.15
CA VAL A 45 -2.37 7.66 0.79
C VAL A 45 -1.06 8.36 1.12
N THR A 46 -0.64 8.26 2.38
CA THR A 46 0.63 8.79 2.89
C THR A 46 1.62 7.69 3.19
N GLY A 47 1.15 6.46 3.44
CA GLY A 47 1.98 5.32 3.79
C GLY A 47 1.21 4.01 3.83
N LEU A 48 1.91 2.94 4.18
CA LEU A 48 1.37 1.59 4.26
C LEU A 48 2.02 0.84 5.41
N SER A 49 1.22 0.17 6.24
CA SER A 49 1.75 -0.78 7.22
C SER A 49 1.03 -2.12 7.11
N GLY A 50 1.51 -3.14 7.81
CA GLY A 50 0.89 -4.46 7.76
C GLY A 50 1.67 -5.53 8.50
N VAL A 51 1.26 -6.78 8.29
CA VAL A 51 1.93 -7.96 8.84
C VAL A 51 2.32 -8.91 7.72
N HIS A 52 3.58 -9.32 7.70
CA HIS A 52 4.09 -10.38 6.84
C HIS A 52 4.29 -11.65 7.67
N GLY A 53 3.65 -12.74 7.27
CA GLY A 53 3.71 -14.02 7.99
C GLY A 53 4.93 -14.86 7.59
N TYR A 54 5.37 -15.77 8.46
CA TYR A 54 6.48 -16.68 8.18
C TYR A 54 6.05 -18.12 7.84
N GLY A 55 6.97 -18.88 7.23
CA GLY A 55 6.89 -20.34 7.08
C GLY A 55 5.75 -20.81 6.17
N MET A 56 4.94 -21.76 6.63
CA MET A 56 3.76 -22.24 5.88
C MET A 56 2.68 -21.15 5.66
N ARG A 57 2.86 -19.98 6.29
CA ARG A 57 2.04 -18.79 6.14
C ARG A 57 2.86 -17.64 5.56
N ASP A 58 3.87 -17.91 4.73
CA ASP A 58 4.67 -16.87 4.07
C ASP A 58 3.79 -15.84 3.32
N GLY A 59 4.23 -14.59 3.32
CA GLY A 59 3.57 -13.48 2.61
C GLY A 59 2.68 -12.59 3.45
N ILE A 60 2.21 -11.52 2.82
CA ILE A 60 1.42 -10.45 3.44
C ILE A 60 0.06 -11.00 3.93
N LYS A 61 -0.27 -10.68 5.18
CA LYS A 61 -1.47 -11.16 5.88
C LYS A 61 -2.48 -10.06 6.16
N SER A 62 -1.98 -8.86 6.43
CA SER A 62 -2.79 -7.67 6.59
C SER A 62 -2.07 -6.44 6.02
N LEU A 63 -2.87 -5.47 5.58
CA LEU A 63 -2.41 -4.15 5.18
C LEU A 63 -3.31 -3.07 5.78
N THR A 64 -2.70 -2.00 6.26
CA THR A 64 -3.33 -0.79 6.78
C THR A 64 -2.84 0.36 5.93
N PHE A 65 -3.78 1.07 5.29
CA PHE A 65 -3.46 2.27 4.52
C PHE A 65 -3.43 3.47 5.46
N HIS A 66 -2.29 4.16 5.48
CA HIS A 66 -2.15 5.45 6.12
C HIS A 66 -2.55 6.53 5.14
N THR A 67 -3.33 7.50 5.60
CA THR A 67 -3.77 8.65 4.83
C THR A 67 -3.49 9.94 5.59
N ASN A 68 -3.60 11.08 4.91
CA ASN A 68 -3.57 12.39 5.56
C ASN A 68 -4.76 12.62 6.52
N CYS A 69 -5.76 11.74 6.54
CA CYS A 69 -6.91 11.78 7.44
C CYS A 69 -6.83 10.76 8.59
N GLY A 70 -5.76 9.96 8.68
CA GLY A 70 -5.59 8.91 9.69
C GLY A 70 -5.31 7.56 9.06
N GLU A 71 -5.78 6.49 9.70
CA GLU A 71 -5.53 5.12 9.24
C GLU A 71 -6.85 4.42 8.90
N HIS A 72 -6.85 3.64 7.82
CA HIS A 72 -7.93 2.70 7.55
C HIS A 72 -7.62 1.35 8.21
N GLU A 73 -8.61 0.81 8.92
CA GLU A 73 -8.53 -0.48 9.61
C GLU A 73 -7.83 -1.57 8.80
N PRO A 74 -7.00 -2.41 9.44
CA PRO A 74 -6.27 -3.47 8.75
C PRO A 74 -7.19 -4.36 7.90
N ILE A 75 -6.84 -4.51 6.62
CA ILE A 75 -7.49 -5.41 5.70
C ILE A 75 -6.73 -6.72 5.71
N GLY A 76 -7.37 -7.81 6.13
CA GLY A 76 -6.79 -9.15 6.11
C GLY A 76 -7.05 -9.93 7.40
N SER A 77 -6.39 -11.07 7.55
CA SER A 77 -6.56 -11.94 8.72
C SER A 77 -5.46 -11.65 9.73
N VAL A 78 -5.81 -10.86 10.73
CA VAL A 78 -5.04 -10.70 11.97
C VAL A 78 -5.64 -11.69 12.97
N ASN A 79 -5.32 -12.98 12.87
CA ASN A 79 -5.73 -13.90 13.93
C ASN A 79 -4.88 -13.58 15.17
N ASP A 80 -5.53 -13.21 16.27
CA ASP A 80 -4.90 -12.77 17.53
C ASP A 80 -3.92 -13.79 18.15
N ASN A 81 -3.96 -15.05 17.70
CA ASN A 81 -3.04 -16.11 18.14
C ASN A 81 -1.75 -16.23 17.31
N SER A 82 -1.51 -15.37 16.31
CA SER A 82 -0.35 -15.48 15.41
C SER A 82 0.65 -14.34 15.55
N ALA A 83 1.43 -14.36 16.63
CA ALA A 83 2.73 -13.70 16.71
C ALA A 83 3.79 -14.36 15.78
N ILE A 84 3.40 -14.79 14.57
CA ILE A 84 4.28 -15.49 13.61
C ILE A 84 4.41 -14.64 12.33
N GLY A 85 4.82 -13.39 12.53
CA GLY A 85 5.07 -12.46 11.44
C GLY A 85 5.86 -11.25 11.90
N PHE A 86 6.34 -10.46 10.94
CA PHE A 86 6.94 -9.14 11.21
C PHE A 86 6.05 -8.03 10.71
N LYS A 87 6.11 -6.90 11.42
CA LYS A 87 5.44 -5.66 11.00
C LYS A 87 6.16 -5.11 9.77
N ILE A 88 5.39 -4.77 8.76
CA ILE A 88 5.80 -3.91 7.66
C ILE A 88 5.37 -2.50 8.00
N ASP A 89 6.24 -1.52 7.81
CA ASP A 89 5.94 -0.10 7.95
C ASP A 89 6.67 0.68 6.86
N ILE A 90 5.90 1.38 6.03
CA ILE A 90 6.38 2.14 4.88
C ILE A 90 5.82 3.55 5.01
N ASP A 91 6.67 4.46 5.47
CA ASP A 91 6.41 5.90 5.52
C ASP A 91 7.39 6.61 4.57
N PRO A 92 6.97 6.87 3.31
CA PRO A 92 7.78 7.63 2.36
C PRO A 92 7.81 9.14 2.62
N GLY A 93 7.07 9.64 3.61
CA GLY A 93 6.95 11.08 3.86
C GLY A 93 6.16 11.82 2.78
N ILE A 94 5.11 11.20 2.22
CA ILE A 94 4.18 11.84 1.27
C ILE A 94 3.40 12.95 1.99
N ARG A 95 3.45 14.15 1.41
CA ARG A 95 2.85 15.38 1.96
C ARG A 95 1.97 16.10 0.93
N ASP A 96 1.92 15.60 -0.29
CA ASP A 96 1.05 16.06 -1.36
C ASP A 96 0.46 14.86 -2.09
N ARG A 97 -0.84 14.88 -2.40
CA ARG A 97 -1.54 13.77 -3.06
C ARG A 97 -0.91 13.36 -4.39
N ARG A 98 -0.24 14.29 -5.08
CA ARG A 98 0.43 14.06 -6.37
C ARG A 98 1.74 13.28 -6.22
N GLU A 99 2.26 13.17 -5.00
CA GLU A 99 3.47 12.38 -4.73
C GLU A 99 3.18 10.88 -4.69
N PHE A 100 1.94 10.46 -4.44
CA PHE A 100 1.55 9.05 -4.51
C PHE A 100 1.41 8.60 -5.97
N GLY A 101 2.35 7.77 -6.43
CA GLY A 101 2.41 7.26 -7.80
C GLY A 101 1.78 5.87 -8.00
N GLY A 102 1.28 5.24 -6.94
CA GLY A 102 0.68 3.90 -6.98
C GLY A 102 1.43 2.88 -6.14
N LEU A 103 1.01 1.62 -6.23
CA LEU A 103 1.65 0.49 -5.54
C LEU A 103 2.36 -0.43 -6.54
N PHE A 104 3.37 -1.12 -6.04
CA PHE A 104 4.03 -2.22 -6.74
C PHE A 104 4.28 -3.38 -5.80
N GLY A 105 4.63 -4.55 -6.33
CA GLY A 105 4.88 -5.71 -5.50
C GLY A 105 5.06 -6.98 -6.30
N SER A 106 4.93 -8.10 -5.61
CA SER A 106 4.96 -9.43 -6.22
C SER A 106 4.00 -10.35 -5.48
N TYR A 107 3.51 -11.38 -6.19
CA TYR A 107 2.71 -12.44 -5.60
C TYR A 107 3.23 -13.80 -6.08
N SER A 108 3.10 -14.80 -5.22
CA SER A 108 3.30 -16.20 -5.55
C SER A 108 1.98 -16.84 -5.94
N LYS A 109 2.01 -18.12 -6.33
CA LYS A 109 0.79 -18.93 -6.51
C LYS A 109 -0.15 -18.91 -5.29
N ASN A 110 0.38 -18.65 -4.10
CA ASN A 110 -0.35 -18.82 -2.85
C ASN A 110 -0.64 -17.49 -2.13
N ASN A 111 0.14 -16.43 -2.33
CA ASN A 111 0.05 -15.22 -1.50
C ASN A 111 0.63 -13.98 -2.19
N LEU A 112 0.21 -12.81 -1.74
CA LEU A 112 0.95 -11.57 -1.96
C LEU A 112 2.28 -11.67 -1.19
N SER A 113 3.41 -11.54 -1.88
CA SER A 113 4.75 -11.77 -1.32
C SER A 113 5.42 -10.47 -0.89
N SER A 114 5.22 -9.40 -1.67
CA SER A 114 5.75 -8.07 -1.38
C SER A 114 4.81 -6.98 -1.86
N VAL A 115 4.92 -5.81 -1.23
CA VAL A 115 4.21 -4.59 -1.61
C VAL A 115 5.12 -3.39 -1.32
N GLY A 116 5.02 -2.34 -2.14
CA GLY A 116 5.73 -1.08 -2.00
C GLY A 116 4.93 0.05 -2.61
N ILE A 117 5.39 1.28 -2.37
CA ILE A 117 4.75 2.52 -2.83
C ILE A 117 5.68 3.20 -3.84
N TYR A 118 5.16 3.53 -5.02
CA TYR A 118 5.81 4.46 -5.94
C TYR A 118 5.58 5.89 -5.46
N VAL A 119 6.67 6.66 -5.35
CA VAL A 119 6.64 8.05 -4.91
C VAL A 119 7.23 8.92 -6.01
N SER A 120 6.54 10.02 -6.34
CA SER A 120 7.03 11.05 -7.25
C SER A 120 7.26 12.35 -6.46
N PRO A 121 8.46 12.59 -5.90
CA PRO A 121 8.70 13.75 -5.07
C PRO A 121 8.50 15.05 -5.84
N ILE A 122 7.72 15.97 -5.27
CA ILE A 122 7.58 17.31 -5.83
C ILE A 122 8.68 18.17 -5.23
N ALA A 123 9.55 18.73 -6.07
CA ALA A 123 10.60 19.64 -5.63
C ALA A 123 9.95 20.82 -4.89
N ARG A 124 10.23 20.93 -3.59
CA ARG A 124 9.81 22.07 -2.78
C ARG A 124 10.95 23.07 -2.72
N TYR A 125 10.67 24.30 -3.12
CA TYR A 125 11.67 25.39 -3.18
C TYR A 125 12.28 25.72 -1.79
N ASP A 126 11.68 25.24 -0.70
CA ASP A 126 12.15 25.44 0.68
C ASP A 126 13.19 24.40 1.15
N MET A 127 13.39 23.31 0.41
CA MET A 127 14.40 22.29 0.73
C MET A 127 15.69 22.53 -0.07
N VAL A 128 16.47 23.54 0.35
CA VAL A 128 17.86 23.69 -0.13
C VAL A 128 18.66 22.48 0.34
N ALA A 129 18.93 21.55 -0.58
CA ALA A 129 19.82 20.42 -0.32
C ALA A 129 21.21 20.97 0.05
N LYS A 130 21.59 20.83 1.32
CA LYS A 130 22.94 21.14 1.75
C LYS A 130 23.86 20.03 1.27
N ARG A 131 24.89 20.41 0.51
CA ARG A 131 25.96 19.50 0.10
C ARG A 131 26.66 18.98 1.37
N GLU A 132 26.85 17.67 1.47
CA GLU A 132 27.76 17.11 2.47
C GLU A 132 29.15 17.67 2.23
N ASN A 133 29.71 18.32 3.25
CA ASN A 133 31.12 18.66 3.28
C ASN A 133 31.89 17.38 3.60
N ILE A 134 32.27 16.66 2.54
CA ILE A 134 33.36 15.69 2.66
C ILE A 134 34.62 16.55 2.75
N GLY A 135 35.14 16.71 3.97
CA GLY A 135 36.39 17.43 4.21
C GLY A 135 37.56 16.80 3.43
N PRO A 136 38.66 17.55 3.24
CA PRO A 136 39.84 17.07 2.52
C PRO A 136 40.49 15.86 3.21
#